data_AF-A0A352Z0N4-F1
#
_entry.id   AF-A0A352Z0N4-F1
#
_cell.length_a   1.000
_cell.length_b   1.000
_cell.length_c   1.000
_cell.angle_alpha   90.00
_cell.angle_beta   90.00
_cell.angle_gamma   90.00
#
_symmetry.space_group_name_H-M   'P 1'
#
loop_
_entity.id
_entity.type
_entity.pdbx_description
1 polymer ?
#
loop_
_entity_poly.entity_id
_entity_poly.type
_entity_poly.pdbx_seq_one_letter_code
_entity_poly.pdbx_strand_id
1 'polypeptide(L)' 'MKRLGKSEEIASGFIFLASDESSFMTGTALEIDGGYLMQ' A
#
# COMPACT_ATOMS: atom_id res chain seq x y z
N MET A 1 -1.77 -0.06 13.87
CA MET A 1 -0.40 -0.49 14.25
C MET A 1 0.23 0.60 15.12
N LYS A 2 0.92 0.28 16.23
CA LYS A 2 1.47 1.30 17.16
C LYS A 2 2.91 1.72 16.81
N ARG A 3 3.21 1.95 15.53
CA ARG A 3 4.53 2.41 15.07
C ARG A 3 4.44 3.18 13.76
N LEU A 4 5.47 3.95 13.46
CA LEU A 4 5.67 4.52 12.13
C LEU A 4 6.02 3.42 11.12
N GLY A 5 5.55 3.61 9.89
CA GLY A 5 5.94 2.81 8.74
C GLY A 5 7.38 3.07 8.34
N LYS A 6 8.00 2.10 7.70
CA LYS A 6 9.31 2.22 7.04
C LYS A 6 9.14 2.44 5.54
N SER A 7 10.17 2.99 4.91
CA SER A 7 10.23 3.20 3.46
C SER A 7 9.95 1.92 2.67
N GLU A 8 10.42 0.78 3.15
CA GLU A 8 10.27 -0.51 2.46
C GLU A 8 8.81 -0.95 2.37
N GLU A 9 7.99 -0.60 3.36
CA GLU A 9 6.56 -0.96 3.38
C GLU A 9 5.78 -0.20 2.29
N ILE A 10 6.16 1.05 2.04
CA ILE A 10 5.61 1.85 0.94
C ILE A 10 6.13 1.31 -0.41
N ALA A 11 7.42 1.03 -0.52
CA ALA A 11 8.03 0.49 -1.74
C ALA A 11 7.40 -0.83 -2.18
N SER A 12 7.06 -1.72 -1.23
CA SER A 12 6.33 -2.96 -1.53
C SER A 12 4.97 -2.71 -2.17
N GLY A 13 4.24 -1.67 -1.73
CA GLY A 13 2.99 -1.26 -2.35
C GLY A 13 3.16 -0.83 -3.81
N PHE A 14 4.21 -0.05 -4.09
CA PHE A 14 4.55 0.34 -5.46
C PHE A 14 4.94 -0.85 -6.32
N ILE A 15 5.73 -1.79 -5.79
CA ILE A 15 6.11 -3.00 -6.52
C ILE A 15 4.87 -3.82 -6.89
N PHE A 16 3.93 -3.98 -5.95
CA PHE A 16 2.66 -4.66 -6.21
C PHE A 16 1.84 -3.95 -7.31
N LEU A 17 1.70 -2.62 -7.23
CA LEU A 17 0.97 -1.86 -8.26
C LEU A 17 1.66 -1.87 -9.64
N ALA A 18 2.97 -2.09 -9.68
CA ALA A 18 3.73 -2.21 -10.91
C ALA A 18 3.78 -3.65 -11.46
N SER A 19 3.28 -4.64 -10.71
CA SER A 19 3.37 -6.05 -11.06
C SER A 19 2.04 -6.59 -11.62
N ASP A 20 2.12 -7.75 -12.28
CA ASP A 20 0.97 -8.41 -12.92
C ASP A 20 -0.11 -8.83 -11.91
N GLU A 21 0.25 -8.99 -10.64
CA GLU A 21 -0.68 -9.28 -9.54
C GLU A 21 -1.75 -8.19 -9.35
N SER A 22 -1.48 -6.96 -9.79
CA SER A 22 -2.45 -5.85 -9.75
C SER A 22 -3.09 -5.53 -11.10
N SER A 23 -2.97 -6.42 -12.10
CA SER A 23 -3.40 -6.19 -13.49
C SER A 23 -4.87 -5.79 -13.69
N PHE A 24 -5.74 -6.03 -12.71
CA PHE A 24 -7.15 -5.64 -12.74
C PHE A 24 -7.50 -4.49 -11.77
N MET A 25 -6.52 -3.92 -11.08
CA MET A 25 -6.71 -2.77 -10.19
C MET A 25 -6.48 -1.46 -10.94
N THR A 26 -7.48 -0.60 -10.95
CA THR A 26 -7.38 0.76 -11.52
C THR A 26 -8.39 1.68 -10.84
N GLY A 27 -8.13 2.99 -10.87
CA GLY A 27 -9.05 4.01 -10.32
C GLY A 27 -9.28 3.92 -8.80
N THR A 28 -8.38 3.28 -8.06
CA THR A 28 -8.48 3.09 -6.61
C THR A 28 -7.18 3.48 -5.91
N ALA A 29 -7.27 3.77 -4.61
CA ALA A 29 -6.11 4.04 -3.76
C ALA A 29 -5.71 2.78 -2.98
N LEU A 30 -4.40 2.51 -2.93
CA LEU A 30 -3.82 1.51 -2.04
C LEU A 30 -3.33 2.21 -0.77
N GLU A 31 -4.06 2.01 0.33
CA GLU A 31 -3.73 2.62 1.63
C GLU A 31 -2.68 1.79 2.38
N ILE A 32 -1.57 2.42 2.75
CA ILE A 32 -0.47 1.82 3.51
C ILE A 32 -0.12 2.74 4.69
N ASP A 33 -1.00 2.77 5.68
CA ASP A 33 -0.93 3.70 6.81
C ASP A 33 -0.85 2.98 8.17
N GLY A 34 -0.82 1.64 8.16
CA GLY A 34 -0.85 0.83 9.37
C GLY A 34 -2.17 0.91 10.14
N GLY A 35 -3.28 1.23 9.47
CA GLY A 35 -4.61 1.41 10.06
C GLY A 35 -4.73 2.71 10.86
N TYR A 36 -4.04 3.77 10.43
CA TYR A 36 -4.06 5.07 11.10
C TYR A 36 -5.34 5.85 10.77
N LEU A 37 -5.84 5.72 9.55
CA LEU A 37 -7.05 6.35 9.04
C LEU A 37 -8.27 5.43 9.12
N MET A 38 -8.13 4.25 9.72
CA MET A 38 -9.23 3.29 9.86
C MET A 38 -10.32 3.87 10.75
N GLN A 39 -11.53 4.03 10.20
CA GLN A 39 -12.75 4.47 10.90
C GLN A 39 -13.47 3.30 11.55
#